data_AF-A0A399SKB6-F1
#
_entry.id   AF-A0A399SKB6-F1
#
_cell.length_a   1.000
_cell.length_b   1.000
_cell.length_c   1.000
_cell.angle_alpha   90.00
_cell.angle_beta   90.00
_cell.angle_gamma   90.00
#
_symmetry.space_group_name_H-M   'P 1'
#
loop_
_entity.id
_entity.type
_entity.pdbx_description
1 polymer ?
#
loop_
_entity_poly.entity_id
_entity_poly.type
_entity_poly.pdbx_seq_one_letter_code
_entity_poly.pdbx_strand_id
1 'polypeptide(L)'
;MTASRVRALLVDTTPVDSIARLVPLLDARHPLVWLRHGSGMGGIGEALRLEFRGPDRVRDAAAAWREVAAAAVVTDPLGIPGTGLIAFGAFAFADDSAAASVLVVPRVVVGRRDGVSWVTRIRLADQEDGDVASPLDALAAGSLPVPERSGAEYRLHLRPGSMGPDDYERAVASAVATIGTGEAQKVVLARDLVGRLPLGGDLRLALSRFALGYPDCWTYAVDGLIGASPETLVRVGGGTVGARV
;
A
#
# COMPACT_ATOMS: atom_id res chain seq x y z
N MET A 1 0.70 22.90 18.18
CA MET A 1 -0.16 21.92 17.49
C MET A 1 -1.58 22.45 17.45
N THR A 2 -1.98 23.04 16.32
CA THR A 2 -3.40 23.35 16.08
C THR A 2 -4.10 22.04 15.77
N ALA A 3 -5.08 21.66 16.60
CA ALA A 3 -5.92 20.49 16.38
C ALA A 3 -6.70 20.69 15.07
N SER A 4 -6.17 20.16 13.97
CA SER A 4 -6.94 19.98 12.75
C SER A 4 -8.07 19.01 13.10
N ARG A 5 -9.33 19.45 13.05
CA ARG A 5 -10.47 18.55 13.25
C ARG A 5 -10.39 17.47 12.18
N VAL A 6 -10.32 16.21 12.62
CA VAL A 6 -10.43 15.06 11.72
C VAL A 6 -11.76 15.18 10.99
N ARG A 7 -11.71 15.34 9.67
CA ARG A 7 -12.90 15.42 8.84
C ARG A 7 -13.53 14.03 8.75
N ALA A 8 -14.83 13.95 8.98
CA ALA A 8 -15.57 12.69 8.90
C ALA A 8 -15.53 12.14 7.47
N LEU A 9 -15.34 10.83 7.33
CA LEU A 9 -15.42 10.12 6.06
C LEU A 9 -16.78 9.41 5.95
N LEU A 10 -17.38 9.48 4.78
CA LEU A 10 -18.55 8.69 4.41
C LEU A 10 -18.08 7.52 3.55
N VAL A 11 -18.41 6.31 3.99
CA VAL A 11 -17.92 5.06 3.42
C VAL A 11 -19.10 4.17 3.05
N ASP A 12 -19.23 3.85 1.77
CA ASP A 12 -20.28 2.97 1.25
C ASP A 12 -19.68 1.79 0.50
N THR A 13 -19.95 0.58 0.95
CA THR A 13 -19.54 -0.66 0.27
C THR A 13 -20.73 -1.26 -0.47
N THR A 14 -20.55 -1.47 -1.78
CA THR A 14 -21.52 -2.16 -2.64
C THR A 14 -20.93 -3.49 -3.13
N PRO A 15 -21.64 -4.64 -2.99
CA PRO A 15 -21.27 -5.86 -3.69
C PRO A 15 -21.40 -5.66 -5.21
N VAL A 16 -20.55 -6.35 -5.97
CA VAL A 16 -20.61 -6.35 -7.45
C VAL A 16 -20.47 -7.76 -7.99
N ASP A 17 -21.00 -8.01 -9.18
CA ASP A 17 -21.07 -9.36 -9.76
C ASP A 17 -19.70 -10.03 -9.86
N SER A 18 -18.71 -9.37 -10.46
CA SER A 18 -17.35 -9.89 -10.51
C SER A 18 -16.30 -8.83 -10.82
N ILE A 19 -15.12 -8.99 -10.23
CA ILE A 19 -13.90 -8.29 -10.62
C ILE A 19 -12.85 -9.32 -11.04
N ALA A 20 -12.61 -9.41 -12.35
CA ALA A 20 -11.72 -10.43 -12.91
C ALA A 20 -10.26 -10.25 -12.48
N ARG A 21 -9.71 -9.03 -12.60
CA ARG A 21 -8.33 -8.70 -12.23
C ARG A 21 -8.27 -7.31 -11.62
N LEU A 22 -7.59 -7.17 -10.48
CA LEU A 22 -7.43 -5.89 -9.79
C LEU A 22 -6.41 -4.97 -10.47
N VAL A 23 -5.24 -5.50 -10.85
CA VAL A 23 -4.11 -4.70 -11.33
C VAL A 23 -4.46 -3.78 -12.52
N PRO A 24 -5.22 -4.22 -13.55
CA PRO A 24 -5.61 -3.34 -14.66
C PRO A 24 -6.55 -2.18 -14.30
N LEU A 25 -7.15 -2.19 -13.11
CA LEU A 25 -8.05 -1.13 -12.63
C LEU A 25 -7.30 0.02 -11.95
N LEU A 26 -6.01 -0.15 -11.70
CA LEU A 26 -5.20 0.78 -10.91
C LEU A 26 -4.55 1.84 -11.79
N ASP A 27 -4.13 2.95 -11.15
CA ASP A 27 -3.30 3.96 -11.80
C ASP A 27 -1.96 3.35 -12.24
N ALA A 28 -1.55 3.64 -13.47
CA ALA A 28 -0.34 3.09 -14.07
C ALA A 28 0.96 3.58 -13.39
N ARG A 29 0.94 4.76 -12.77
CA ARG A 29 2.12 5.44 -12.20
C ARG A 29 2.12 5.44 -10.68
N HIS A 30 0.94 5.41 -10.06
CA HIS A 30 0.76 5.41 -8.62
C HIS A 30 -0.23 4.31 -8.19
N PRO A 31 0.05 3.03 -8.51
CA PRO A 31 -0.84 1.95 -8.12
C PRO A 31 -0.88 1.82 -6.59
N LEU A 32 -2.07 1.57 -6.06
CA LEU A 32 -2.30 1.26 -4.65
C LEU A 32 -2.90 -0.15 -4.57
N VAL A 33 -2.17 -1.12 -4.02
CA VAL A 33 -2.63 -2.52 -4.02
C VAL A 33 -2.06 -3.35 -2.88
N TRP A 34 -2.84 -4.34 -2.45
CA TRP A 34 -2.43 -5.41 -1.56
C TRP A 34 -3.13 -6.71 -1.98
N LEU A 35 -2.39 -7.65 -2.56
CA LEU A 35 -2.96 -8.86 -3.17
C LEU A 35 -2.10 -10.11 -2.91
N ARG A 36 -2.76 -11.27 -2.83
CA ARG A 36 -2.14 -12.59 -2.73
C ARG A 36 -3.08 -13.65 -3.30
N HIS A 37 -2.56 -14.59 -4.10
CA HIS A 37 -3.37 -15.58 -4.82
C HIS A 37 -4.55 -14.99 -5.60
N GLY A 38 -4.36 -13.79 -6.19
CA GLY A 38 -5.41 -13.07 -6.92
C GLY A 38 -6.55 -12.50 -6.06
N SER A 39 -6.51 -12.69 -4.73
CA SER A 39 -7.44 -12.09 -3.77
C SER A 39 -6.79 -10.90 -3.07
N GLY A 40 -7.57 -9.88 -2.75
CA GLY A 40 -7.04 -8.65 -2.17
C GLY A 40 -7.84 -7.42 -2.53
N MET A 41 -7.18 -6.28 -2.48
CA MET A 41 -7.79 -4.97 -2.68
C MET A 41 -6.84 -4.03 -3.42
N GLY A 42 -7.42 -3.14 -4.22
CA GLY A 42 -6.73 -2.04 -4.88
C GLY A 42 -7.45 -0.72 -4.63
N GLY A 43 -6.69 0.35 -4.49
CA GLY A 43 -7.19 1.70 -4.28
C GLY A 43 -7.09 2.57 -5.52
N ILE A 44 -8.07 3.44 -5.72
CA ILE A 44 -8.13 4.42 -6.80
C ILE A 44 -8.41 5.80 -6.19
N GLY A 45 -7.57 6.78 -6.54
CA GLY A 45 -7.60 8.12 -5.96
C GLY A 45 -7.26 8.13 -4.46
N GLU A 46 -7.22 9.33 -3.89
CA GLU A 46 -6.90 9.57 -2.48
C GLU A 46 -7.99 10.45 -1.86
N ALA A 47 -8.63 9.97 -0.79
CA ALA A 47 -9.61 10.71 -0.01
C ALA A 47 -8.97 11.35 1.24
N LEU A 48 -7.98 10.67 1.82
CA LEU A 48 -7.23 11.14 2.98
C LEU A 48 -5.82 10.55 2.94
N ARG A 49 -4.83 11.39 3.23
CA ARG A 49 -3.45 10.99 3.49
C ARG A 49 -2.97 11.57 4.81
N LEU A 50 -2.33 10.71 5.60
CA LEU A 50 -1.70 11.07 6.85
C LEU A 50 -0.22 10.70 6.77
N GLU A 51 0.64 11.61 7.23
CA GLU A 51 2.10 11.42 7.21
C GLU A 51 2.68 11.53 8.62
N PHE A 52 3.65 10.67 8.92
CA PHE A 52 4.24 10.51 10.24
C PHE A 52 5.76 10.36 10.13
N ARG A 53 6.49 10.95 11.07
CA ARG A 53 7.97 10.95 11.11
C ARG A 53 8.44 10.82 12.54
N GLY A 54 9.71 10.43 12.72
CA GLY A 54 10.32 10.30 14.03
C GLY A 54 10.07 8.95 14.71
N PRO A 55 10.54 8.80 15.96
CA PRO A 55 10.50 7.54 16.70
C PRO A 55 9.09 7.06 17.04
N ASP A 56 8.14 7.98 17.27
CA ASP A 56 6.76 7.64 17.63
C ASP A 56 5.82 7.45 16.41
N ARG A 57 6.34 7.51 15.18
CA ARG A 57 5.52 7.54 13.94
C ARG A 57 4.47 6.42 13.83
N VAL A 58 4.77 5.21 14.29
CA VAL A 58 3.82 4.08 14.26
C VAL A 58 2.72 4.26 15.31
N ARG A 59 3.08 4.76 16.50
CA ARG A 59 2.14 5.07 17.59
C ARG A 59 1.21 6.21 17.19
N ASP A 60 1.77 7.26 16.60
CA ASP A 60 1.02 8.42 16.12
C ASP A 60 0.06 8.02 14.99
N ALA A 61 0.51 7.18 14.05
CA ALA A 61 -0.34 6.64 13.01
C ALA A 61 -1.51 5.82 13.57
N ALA A 62 -1.27 4.98 14.57
CA ALA A 62 -2.31 4.21 15.23
C ALA A 62 -3.30 5.09 16.03
N ALA A 63 -2.84 6.20 16.61
CA ALA A 63 -3.71 7.17 17.28
C ALA A 63 -4.59 7.91 16.27
N ALA A 64 -3.99 8.49 15.24
CA ALA A 64 -4.70 9.20 14.18
C ALA A 64 -5.70 8.30 13.46
N TRP A 65 -5.34 7.03 13.17
CA TRP A 65 -6.25 6.09 12.54
C TRP A 65 -7.48 5.78 13.39
N ARG A 66 -7.32 5.65 14.72
CA ARG A 66 -8.46 5.47 15.63
C ARG A 66 -9.41 6.66 15.61
N GLU A 67 -8.88 7.89 15.53
CA GLU A 67 -9.70 9.10 15.42
C GLU A 67 -10.47 9.15 14.09
N VAL A 68 -9.81 8.83 12.97
CA VAL A 68 -10.46 8.74 11.64
C VAL A 68 -11.56 7.68 11.64
N ALA A 69 -11.27 6.49 12.16
CA ALA A 69 -12.23 5.41 12.22
C ALA A 69 -13.43 5.74 13.12
N ALA A 70 -13.20 6.41 14.26
CA ALA A 70 -14.27 6.83 15.16
C ALA A 70 -15.18 7.93 14.57
N ALA A 71 -14.63 8.78 13.69
CA ALA A 71 -15.38 9.86 13.04
C ALA A 71 -16.09 9.43 11.75
N ALA A 72 -15.77 8.26 11.19
CA ALA A 72 -16.33 7.80 9.93
C ALA A 72 -17.75 7.24 10.07
N VAL A 73 -18.59 7.50 9.05
CA VAL A 73 -19.90 6.85 8.89
C VAL A 73 -19.75 5.77 7.83
N VAL A 74 -19.94 4.51 8.24
CA VAL A 74 -19.67 3.34 7.39
C VAL A 74 -20.97 2.58 7.15
N THR A 75 -21.32 2.40 5.88
CA THR A 75 -22.34 1.46 5.40
C THR A 75 -21.64 0.33 4.67
N ASP A 76 -21.50 -0.81 5.34
CA ASP A 76 -20.85 -1.99 4.80
C ASP A 76 -21.72 -3.24 5.04
N PRO A 77 -22.55 -3.64 4.06
CA PRO A 77 -23.41 -4.81 4.19
C PRO A 77 -22.65 -6.13 4.11
N LEU A 78 -21.38 -6.12 3.68
CA LEU A 78 -20.58 -7.34 3.53
C LEU A 78 -19.89 -7.72 4.84
N GLY A 79 -19.34 -6.74 5.57
CA GLY A 79 -18.72 -6.96 6.88
C GLY A 79 -17.58 -7.98 6.89
N ILE A 80 -16.87 -8.14 5.77
CA ILE A 80 -15.75 -9.08 5.62
C ILE A 80 -14.42 -8.31 5.64
N PRO A 81 -13.28 -8.94 6.00
CA PRO A 81 -12.05 -8.17 6.10
C PRO A 81 -11.61 -7.60 4.74
N GLY A 82 -11.43 -6.28 4.65
CA GLY A 82 -11.10 -5.57 3.42
C GLY A 82 -12.27 -4.76 2.82
N THR A 83 -13.48 -4.88 3.36
CA THR A 83 -14.62 -3.98 3.10
C THR A 83 -14.69 -2.85 4.12
N GLY A 84 -15.57 -1.87 3.89
CA GLY A 84 -15.69 -0.69 4.76
C GLY A 84 -14.47 0.23 4.73
N LEU A 85 -14.23 0.94 5.84
CA LEU A 85 -13.15 1.91 5.93
C LEU A 85 -11.79 1.21 6.04
N ILE A 86 -10.91 1.46 5.09
CA ILE A 86 -9.54 0.93 5.07
C ILE A 86 -8.51 2.02 4.78
N ALA A 87 -7.28 1.79 5.22
CA ALA A 87 -6.11 2.54 4.78
C ALA A 87 -5.00 1.56 4.35
N PHE A 88 -4.23 1.98 3.36
CA PHE A 88 -2.97 1.33 2.98
C PHE A 88 -1.83 2.07 3.66
N GLY A 89 -0.89 1.33 4.25
CA GLY A 89 0.23 1.90 4.99
C GLY A 89 1.59 1.55 4.41
N ALA A 90 2.51 2.51 4.40
CA ALA A 90 3.93 2.27 4.18
C ALA A 90 4.71 2.97 5.29
N PHE A 91 5.59 2.24 5.99
CA PHE A 91 6.28 2.75 7.17
C PHE A 91 7.79 2.72 6.99
N ALA A 92 8.44 3.84 7.29
CA ALA A 92 9.90 3.94 7.26
C ALA A 92 10.54 3.04 8.33
N PHE A 93 11.66 2.40 7.97
CA PHE A 93 12.38 1.48 8.85
C PHE A 93 12.99 2.18 10.07
N ALA A 94 13.73 3.27 9.86
CA ALA A 94 14.47 3.98 10.90
C ALA A 94 13.72 5.23 11.41
N ASP A 95 14.00 5.60 12.67
CA ASP A 95 13.39 6.76 13.34
C ASP A 95 13.78 8.10 12.71
N ASP A 96 15.00 8.17 12.18
CA ASP A 96 15.60 9.33 11.53
C ASP A 96 15.47 9.29 9.99
N SER A 97 14.65 8.38 9.46
CA SER A 97 14.47 8.25 8.01
C SER A 97 13.99 9.56 7.37
N ALA A 98 14.60 9.91 6.24
CA ALA A 98 14.14 11.02 5.40
C ALA A 98 12.78 10.72 4.73
N ALA A 99 12.37 9.46 4.62
CA ALA A 99 11.04 9.08 4.13
C ALA A 99 9.98 9.25 5.23
N ALA A 100 8.77 9.68 4.85
CA ALA A 100 7.63 9.69 5.76
C ALA A 100 7.03 8.27 5.84
N SER A 101 6.52 7.91 7.01
CA SER A 101 5.52 6.84 7.12
C SER A 101 4.15 7.39 6.78
N VAL A 102 3.31 6.62 6.10
CA VAL A 102 2.06 7.13 5.55
C VAL A 102 0.91 6.16 5.75
N LEU A 103 -0.30 6.72 5.88
CA LEU A 103 -1.57 6.03 5.73
C LEU A 103 -2.35 6.71 4.61
N VAL A 104 -2.80 5.94 3.62
CA VAL A 104 -3.57 6.41 2.46
C VAL A 104 -4.94 5.74 2.47
N VAL A 105 -5.99 6.55 2.58
CA VAL A 105 -7.38 6.13 2.37
C VAL A 105 -7.75 6.48 0.94
N PRO A 106 -8.03 5.49 0.07
CA PRO A 106 -8.38 5.78 -1.31
C PRO A 106 -9.80 6.36 -1.43
N ARG A 107 -10.14 7.00 -2.56
CA ARG A 107 -11.53 7.36 -2.86
C ARG A 107 -12.38 6.16 -3.23
N VAL A 108 -11.78 5.17 -3.89
CA VAL A 108 -12.45 3.92 -4.28
C VAL A 108 -11.55 2.75 -3.95
N VAL A 109 -12.13 1.71 -3.33
CA VAL A 109 -11.51 0.41 -3.12
C VAL A 109 -12.21 -0.59 -4.02
N VAL A 110 -11.46 -1.28 -4.86
CA VAL A 110 -11.92 -2.49 -5.55
C VAL A 110 -11.35 -3.70 -4.84
N GLY A 111 -12.18 -4.67 -4.51
CA GLY A 111 -11.74 -5.82 -3.77
C GLY A 111 -12.38 -7.12 -4.23
N ARG A 112 -11.66 -8.21 -3.99
CA ARG A 112 -12.16 -9.57 -4.16
C ARG A 112 -11.56 -10.51 -3.14
N ARG A 113 -12.37 -11.41 -2.61
CA ARG A 113 -11.97 -12.46 -1.68
C ARG A 113 -13.02 -13.56 -1.68
N ASP A 114 -12.57 -14.82 -1.72
CA ASP A 114 -13.42 -16.00 -1.52
C ASP A 114 -14.71 -16.00 -2.37
N GLY A 115 -14.60 -15.54 -3.62
CA GLY A 115 -15.72 -15.45 -4.56
C GLY A 115 -16.57 -14.18 -4.47
N VAL A 116 -16.39 -13.36 -3.42
CA VAL A 116 -17.08 -12.07 -3.26
C VAL A 116 -16.25 -10.96 -3.89
N SER A 117 -16.88 -10.10 -4.68
CA SER A 117 -16.28 -8.87 -5.22
C SER A 117 -17.06 -7.65 -4.71
N TRP A 118 -16.36 -6.55 -4.47
CA TRP A 118 -16.97 -5.32 -3.95
C TRP A 118 -16.29 -4.06 -4.47
N VAL A 119 -17.02 -2.97 -4.35
CA VAL A 119 -16.52 -1.61 -4.48
C VAL A 119 -16.85 -0.85 -3.20
N THR A 120 -15.85 -0.28 -2.53
CA THR A 120 -16.07 0.69 -1.45
C THR A 120 -15.78 2.09 -1.96
N ARG A 121 -16.68 3.04 -1.72
CA ARG A 121 -16.53 4.45 -2.05
C ARG A 121 -16.35 5.25 -0.78
N ILE A 122 -15.35 6.13 -0.77
CA ILE A 122 -14.93 6.90 0.38
C ILE A 122 -14.81 8.36 -0.03
N ARG A 123 -15.51 9.24 0.70
CA ARG A 123 -15.46 10.69 0.49
C ARG A 123 -15.47 11.43 1.82
N LEU A 124 -14.99 12.66 1.81
CA LEU A 124 -15.14 13.55 2.96
C LEU A 124 -16.63 13.95 3.11
N ALA A 125 -17.12 14.03 4.33
CA ALA A 125 -18.52 14.34 4.61
C ALA A 125 -18.92 15.77 4.23
N ASP A 126 -17.95 16.70 4.21
CA ASP A 126 -18.10 18.09 3.79
C ASP A 126 -17.86 18.31 2.29
N GLN A 127 -17.59 17.25 1.54
CA GLN A 127 -17.45 17.33 0.08
C GLN A 127 -18.84 17.39 -0.55
N GLU A 128 -19.19 18.53 -1.15
CA GLU A 128 -20.41 18.68 -1.95
C GLU A 128 -20.35 17.75 -3.17
N ASP A 129 -21.50 17.18 -3.55
CA ASP A 129 -21.67 16.43 -4.79
C ASP A 129 -21.59 17.44 -5.95
N GLY A 130 -20.37 17.77 -6.38
CA GLY A 130 -20.14 18.57 -7.57
C GLY A 130 -20.55 17.82 -8.83
N ASP A 131 -20.80 18.58 -9.92
CA ASP A 131 -20.98 18.00 -11.25
C ASP A 131 -19.86 17.01 -11.56
N VAL A 132 -20.22 15.86 -12.16
CA VAL A 132 -19.28 14.80 -12.53
C VAL A 132 -18.34 15.30 -13.64
N ALA A 133 -17.26 15.97 -13.24
CA ALA A 133 -16.33 16.63 -14.14
C ALA A 133 -15.09 15.77 -14.44
N SER A 134 -14.76 14.80 -13.58
CA SER A 134 -13.60 13.91 -13.75
C SER A 134 -13.98 12.43 -13.69
N PRO A 135 -13.17 11.53 -14.29
CA PRO A 135 -13.35 10.08 -14.15
C PRO A 135 -13.40 9.61 -12.69
N LEU A 136 -12.65 10.26 -11.80
CA LEU A 136 -12.63 9.91 -10.39
C LEU A 136 -13.94 10.29 -9.68
N ASP A 137 -14.58 11.36 -10.12
CA ASP A 137 -15.90 11.76 -9.63
C ASP A 137 -16.99 10.82 -10.14
N ALA A 138 -16.89 10.34 -11.38
CA ALA A 138 -17.80 9.33 -11.91
C ALA A 138 -17.74 8.02 -11.10
N LEU A 139 -16.54 7.60 -10.68
CA LEU A 139 -16.37 6.43 -9.82
C LEU A 139 -16.93 6.66 -8.42
N ALA A 140 -16.69 7.84 -7.85
CA ALA A 140 -17.25 8.23 -6.55
C ALA A 140 -18.79 8.34 -6.60
N ALA A 141 -19.36 8.70 -7.74
CA ALA A 141 -20.80 8.82 -7.98
C ALA A 141 -21.51 7.50 -8.31
N GLY A 142 -20.80 6.37 -8.37
CA GLY A 142 -21.42 5.05 -8.56
C GLY A 142 -20.93 4.26 -9.77
N SER A 143 -20.12 4.85 -10.64
CA SER A 143 -19.55 4.11 -11.78
C SER A 143 -18.59 3.01 -11.30
N LEU A 144 -18.46 1.96 -12.09
CA LEU A 144 -17.45 0.92 -11.86
C LEU A 144 -16.14 1.32 -12.56
N PRO A 145 -14.99 1.02 -11.96
CA PRO A 145 -13.71 1.24 -12.63
C PRO A 145 -13.56 0.32 -13.83
N VAL A 146 -13.06 0.90 -14.92
CA VAL A 146 -12.88 0.21 -16.19
C VAL A 146 -11.42 -0.25 -16.29
N PRO A 147 -11.16 -1.53 -16.59
CA PRO A 147 -9.81 -2.01 -16.84
C PRO A 147 -9.13 -1.24 -17.97
N GLU A 148 -7.95 -0.70 -17.71
CA GLU A 148 -7.13 -0.08 -18.73
C GLU A 148 -6.17 -1.10 -19.34
N ARG A 149 -5.75 -0.82 -20.59
CA ARG A 149 -4.66 -1.57 -21.22
C ARG A 149 -3.35 -1.19 -20.54
N SER A 150 -2.50 -2.20 -20.30
CA SER A 150 -1.15 -1.95 -19.83
C SER A 150 -0.35 -1.14 -20.86
N GLY A 151 0.54 -0.29 -20.35
CA GLY A 151 1.50 0.45 -21.17
C GLY A 151 2.54 -0.46 -21.85
N ALA A 152 3.41 0.16 -22.64
CA ALA A 152 4.49 -0.54 -23.33
C ALA A 152 5.45 -1.22 -22.35
N GLU A 153 5.91 -2.43 -22.69
CA GLU A 153 6.93 -3.09 -21.90
C GLU A 153 8.25 -2.32 -21.92
N TYR A 154 8.96 -2.35 -20.79
CA TYR A 154 10.27 -1.73 -20.63
C TYR A 154 11.20 -2.62 -19.80
N ARG A 155 12.50 -2.36 -19.92
CA ARG A 155 13.55 -2.99 -19.12
C ARG A 155 14.34 -1.93 -18.38
N LEU A 156 14.77 -2.24 -17.17
CA LEU A 156 15.56 -1.35 -16.34
C LEU A 156 16.99 -1.85 -16.28
N HIS A 157 17.94 -0.94 -16.51
CA HIS A 157 19.34 -1.18 -16.22
C HIS A 157 19.61 -0.71 -14.80
N LEU A 158 19.89 -1.65 -13.89
CA LEU A 158 20.21 -1.36 -12.51
C LEU A 158 21.71 -1.11 -12.36
N ARG A 159 22.08 -0.12 -11.55
CA ARG A 159 23.46 0.23 -11.20
C ARG A 159 23.60 0.25 -9.67
N PRO A 160 24.81 0.07 -9.11
CA PRO A 160 25.04 0.30 -7.69
C PRO A 160 24.50 1.66 -7.25
N GLY A 161 23.84 1.70 -6.10
CA GLY A 161 23.32 2.92 -5.51
C GLY A 161 24.29 3.55 -4.52
N SER A 162 23.77 3.93 -3.36
CA SER A 162 24.55 4.55 -2.27
C SER A 162 25.64 3.62 -1.72
N MET A 163 25.37 2.30 -1.66
CA MET A 163 26.34 1.31 -1.21
C MET A 163 26.94 0.57 -2.41
N GLY A 164 28.21 0.85 -2.69
CA GLY A 164 28.97 0.16 -3.73
C GLY A 164 29.24 -1.32 -3.38
N PRO A 165 29.60 -2.17 -4.36
CA PRO A 165 29.97 -3.56 -4.11
C PRO A 165 31.10 -3.71 -3.08
N ASP A 166 32.18 -2.95 -3.24
CA ASP A 166 33.34 -3.01 -2.34
C ASP A 166 33.00 -2.52 -0.92
N ASP A 167 32.13 -1.52 -0.79
CA ASP A 167 31.63 -1.05 0.51
C ASP A 167 30.81 -2.14 1.21
N TYR A 168 29.97 -2.86 0.44
CA TYR A 168 29.18 -3.97 0.97
C TYR A 168 30.08 -5.11 1.46
N GLU A 169 31.14 -5.46 0.71
CA GLU A 169 32.11 -6.48 1.14
C GLU A 169 32.83 -6.09 2.44
N ARG A 170 33.24 -4.82 2.55
CA ARG A 170 33.82 -4.30 3.80
C ARG A 170 32.83 -4.35 4.96
N ALA A 171 31.56 -3.99 4.72
CA ALA A 171 30.51 -4.06 5.74
C ALA A 171 30.27 -5.50 6.22
N VAL A 172 30.28 -6.47 5.30
CA VAL A 172 30.16 -7.90 5.63
C VAL A 172 31.36 -8.36 6.46
N ALA A 173 32.59 -8.02 6.06
CA ALA A 173 33.79 -8.39 6.81
C ALA A 173 33.78 -7.81 8.24
N SER A 174 33.34 -6.55 8.39
CA SER A 174 33.15 -5.92 9.69
C SER A 174 32.10 -6.65 10.52
N ALA A 175 30.95 -6.98 9.95
CA ALA A 175 29.88 -7.70 10.65
C ALA A 175 30.33 -9.08 11.14
N VAL A 176 31.10 -9.80 10.32
CA VAL A 176 31.68 -11.10 10.70
C VAL A 176 32.67 -10.96 11.85
N ALA A 177 33.54 -9.94 11.82
CA ALA A 177 34.47 -9.68 12.92
C ALA A 177 33.72 -9.37 14.24
N THR A 178 32.70 -8.52 14.20
CA THR A 178 31.84 -8.20 15.35
C THR A 178 31.10 -9.43 15.89
N ILE A 179 30.64 -10.32 15.01
CA ILE A 179 30.04 -11.60 15.45
C ILE A 179 31.10 -12.50 16.09
N GLY A 180 32.32 -12.53 15.55
CA GLY A 180 33.45 -13.29 16.09
C GLY A 180 33.90 -12.84 17.48
N THR A 181 33.77 -11.56 17.82
CA THR A 181 34.03 -11.06 19.19
C THR A 181 32.87 -11.31 20.15
N GLY A 182 31.70 -11.75 19.66
CA GLY A 182 30.49 -11.97 20.46
C GLY A 182 29.66 -10.70 20.72
N GLU A 183 30.04 -9.56 20.15
CA GLU A 183 29.30 -8.29 20.27
C GLU A 183 27.94 -8.33 19.57
N ALA A 184 27.79 -9.18 18.55
CA ALA A 184 26.52 -9.44 17.88
C ALA A 184 26.36 -10.93 17.57
N GLN A 185 25.11 -11.40 17.46
CA GLN A 185 24.82 -12.79 17.05
C GLN A 185 24.43 -12.91 15.57
N LYS A 186 23.77 -11.89 15.02
CA LYS A 186 23.32 -11.84 13.63
C LYS A 186 23.21 -10.39 13.20
N VAL A 187 23.67 -10.11 11.98
CA VAL A 187 23.51 -8.81 11.31
C VAL A 187 22.90 -9.07 9.95
N VAL A 188 21.85 -8.34 9.59
CA VAL A 188 21.27 -8.35 8.25
C VAL A 188 21.74 -7.09 7.54
N LEU A 189 22.43 -7.27 6.42
CA LEU A 189 22.89 -6.19 5.57
C LEU A 189 22.12 -6.21 4.25
N ALA A 190 21.87 -5.03 3.72
CA ALA A 190 21.29 -4.85 2.39
C ALA A 190 22.11 -3.81 1.63
N ARG A 191 22.08 -3.90 0.30
CA ARG A 191 22.63 -2.87 -0.60
C ARG A 191 21.56 -2.47 -1.60
N ASP A 192 21.60 -1.22 -2.02
CA ASP A 192 20.68 -0.68 -3.00
C ASP A 192 21.22 -0.79 -4.42
N LEU A 193 20.30 -1.03 -5.35
CA LEU A 193 20.53 -0.90 -6.78
C LEU A 193 19.52 0.10 -7.34
N VAL A 194 19.99 1.03 -8.16
CA VAL A 194 19.20 2.15 -8.69
C VAL A 194 19.00 1.99 -10.20
N GLY A 195 17.78 2.20 -10.66
CA GLY A 195 17.41 2.26 -12.07
C GLY A 195 16.45 3.42 -12.34
N ARG A 196 16.35 3.85 -13.59
CA ARG A 196 15.44 4.93 -14.01
C ARG A 196 14.30 4.36 -14.85
N LEU A 197 13.07 4.61 -14.40
CA LEU A 197 11.88 4.30 -15.19
C LEU A 197 11.82 5.21 -16.43
N PRO A 198 11.39 4.68 -17.58
CA PRO A 198 11.09 5.53 -18.74
C PRO A 198 9.92 6.47 -18.44
N LEU A 199 9.83 7.57 -19.17
CA LEU A 199 8.68 8.48 -19.07
C LEU A 199 7.40 7.70 -19.41
N GLY A 200 6.40 7.77 -18.52
CA GLY A 200 5.15 7.02 -18.68
C GLY A 200 5.27 5.52 -18.43
N GLY A 201 6.36 5.05 -17.80
CA GLY A 201 6.53 3.65 -17.41
C GLY A 201 5.38 3.16 -16.52
N ASP A 202 4.70 2.11 -16.97
CA ASP A 202 3.56 1.50 -16.28
C ASP A 202 4.02 0.52 -15.19
N LEU A 203 3.89 0.92 -13.93
CA LEU A 203 4.26 0.12 -12.75
C LEU A 203 3.40 -1.13 -12.58
N ARG A 204 2.21 -1.19 -13.20
CA ARG A 204 1.34 -2.37 -13.17
C ARG A 204 1.98 -3.57 -13.85
N LEU A 205 2.93 -3.35 -14.76
CA LEU A 205 3.71 -4.42 -15.37
C LEU A 205 4.57 -5.16 -14.33
N ALA A 206 5.20 -4.43 -13.39
CA ALA A 206 5.95 -5.04 -12.30
C ALA A 206 5.02 -5.81 -11.35
N LEU A 207 3.89 -5.21 -10.95
CA LEU A 207 2.88 -5.85 -10.11
C LEU A 207 2.35 -7.16 -10.73
N SER A 208 2.06 -7.14 -12.03
CA SER A 208 1.58 -8.33 -12.75
C SER A 208 2.64 -9.43 -12.75
N ARG A 209 3.91 -9.09 -12.96
CA ARG A 209 5.03 -10.05 -12.91
C ARG A 209 5.24 -10.60 -11.50
N PHE A 210 5.12 -9.77 -10.46
CA PHE A 210 5.21 -10.22 -9.08
C PHE A 210 4.07 -11.18 -8.70
N ALA A 211 2.83 -10.84 -9.04
CA ALA A 211 1.68 -11.69 -8.76
C ALA A 211 1.75 -13.06 -9.46
N LEU A 212 2.32 -13.11 -10.67
CA LEU A 212 2.49 -14.35 -11.44
C LEU A 212 3.71 -15.15 -10.99
N GLY A 213 4.85 -14.50 -10.77
CA GLY A 213 6.13 -15.14 -10.44
C GLY A 213 6.25 -15.58 -8.99
N TYR A 214 5.52 -14.92 -8.07
CA TYR A 214 5.58 -15.18 -6.63
C TYR A 214 4.17 -15.32 -6.03
N PRO A 215 3.39 -16.34 -6.44
CA PRO A 215 1.97 -16.46 -6.08
C PRO A 215 1.71 -16.55 -4.57
N ASP A 216 2.66 -17.11 -3.81
CA ASP A 216 2.57 -17.24 -2.35
C ASP A 216 2.96 -15.98 -1.58
N CYS A 217 3.44 -14.95 -2.26
CA CYS A 217 3.78 -13.65 -1.67
C CYS A 217 2.59 -12.69 -1.67
N TRP A 218 2.63 -11.75 -0.73
CA TRP A 218 1.84 -10.52 -0.83
C TRP A 218 2.49 -9.60 -1.86
N THR A 219 1.81 -9.36 -2.98
CA THR A 219 2.18 -8.32 -3.93
C THR A 219 1.53 -7.01 -3.51
N TYR A 220 2.34 -5.96 -3.38
CA TYR A 220 1.89 -4.67 -2.85
C TYR A 220 2.45 -3.49 -3.65
N ALA A 221 1.72 -2.39 -3.61
CA ALA A 221 2.20 -1.06 -3.95
C ALA A 221 1.52 -0.04 -3.04
N VAL A 222 2.31 0.74 -2.30
CA VAL A 222 1.81 1.81 -1.42
C VAL A 222 2.87 2.92 -1.41
N ASP A 223 2.49 4.15 -1.77
CA ASP A 223 3.37 5.32 -1.75
C ASP A 223 4.73 5.13 -2.47
N GLY A 224 4.70 4.48 -3.63
CA GLY A 224 5.90 4.19 -4.42
C GLY A 224 6.73 2.99 -3.93
N LEU A 225 6.46 2.46 -2.73
CA LEU A 225 7.01 1.19 -2.27
C LEU A 225 6.24 0.03 -2.93
N ILE A 226 6.92 -0.71 -3.80
CA ILE A 226 6.37 -1.82 -4.59
C ILE A 226 7.16 -3.11 -4.34
N GLY A 227 6.49 -4.24 -4.23
CA GLY A 227 7.18 -5.51 -4.07
C GLY A 227 6.30 -6.74 -3.95
N ALA A 228 6.94 -7.87 -3.68
CA ALA A 228 6.34 -9.14 -3.32
C ALA A 228 7.02 -9.67 -2.05
N SER A 229 6.29 -9.79 -0.94
CA SER A 229 6.82 -10.29 0.34
C SER A 229 6.22 -11.65 0.72
N PRO A 230 7.03 -12.68 1.00
CA PRO A 230 6.54 -13.94 1.57
C PRO A 230 6.26 -13.83 3.07
N GLU A 231 6.87 -12.86 3.74
CA GLU A 231 6.80 -12.67 5.20
C GLU A 231 5.63 -11.76 5.58
N THR A 232 5.05 -12.04 6.74
CA THR A 232 3.99 -11.25 7.37
C THR A 232 4.47 -10.86 8.76
N LEU A 233 4.87 -9.60 8.92
CA LEU A 233 5.32 -9.08 10.22
C LEU A 233 4.26 -9.28 11.30
N VAL A 234 3.06 -8.77 11.04
CA VAL A 234 1.92 -8.91 11.95
C VAL A 234 0.62 -8.94 11.17
N ARG A 235 -0.31 -9.77 11.64
CA ARG A 235 -1.71 -9.79 11.23
C ARG A 235 -2.56 -9.76 12.49
N VAL A 236 -3.51 -8.84 12.56
CA VAL A 236 -4.44 -8.71 13.69
C VAL A 236 -5.87 -8.90 13.17
N GLY A 237 -6.68 -9.69 13.87
CA GLY A 237 -8.09 -9.89 13.53
C GLY A 237 -8.81 -10.76 14.55
N GLY A 238 -10.08 -10.44 14.85
CA GLY A 238 -10.88 -11.21 15.82
C GLY A 238 -10.24 -11.30 17.22
N GLY A 239 -9.52 -10.27 17.66
CA GLY A 239 -8.78 -10.26 18.92
C GLY A 239 -7.49 -11.10 18.91
N THR A 240 -7.14 -11.73 17.79
CA THR A 240 -5.91 -12.53 17.66
C THR A 240 -4.81 -11.74 16.94
N VAL A 241 -3.57 -12.01 17.34
CA VAL A 241 -2.36 -11.49 16.70
C VAL A 241 -1.56 -12.68 16.19
N GLY A 242 -1.20 -12.66 14.91
CA GLY A 242 -0.33 -13.65 14.28
C GLY A 242 0.86 -12.99 13.60
N ALA A 243 1.99 -13.68 13.53
CA ALA A 243 3.20 -13.27 12.83
C ALA A 243 3.76 -14.47 12.05
N ARG A 244 4.41 -14.20 10.92
CA ARG A 244 5.15 -15.18 10.13
C ARG A 244 6.41 -14.50 9.59
N VAL A 245 7.48 -14.63 10.37
CA VAL A 245 8.85 -14.16 10.11
C VAL A 245 9.77 -15.36 9.97
#